data_AF-A0A2V6UKG5-F1
#
_entry.id   AF-A0A2V6UKG5-F1
#
_cell.length_a   1.000
_cell.length_b   1.000
_cell.length_c   1.000
_cell.angle_alpha   90.00
_cell.angle_beta   90.00
_cell.angle_gamma   90.00
#
_symmetry.space_group_name_H-M   'P 1'
#
loop_
_entity.id
_entity.type
_entity.pdbx_description
1 polymer ?
#
loop_
_entity_poly.entity_id
_entity_poly.type
_entity_poly.pdbx_seq_one_letter_code
_entity_poly.pdbx_strand_id
1 'polypeptide(L)'
;MLEWLRELDSFHRIGSAVVAILPILAAACLGAFLATWLQEWLRVRREHLAAIKAEVFRPLRRELQEFYLPLLSGKIGPVTIAQVAAPVPEAGDHPLTVSANAWQLQLCRTRPPEAGQMDLLLYADAKFRHYRRIFRRWELFKSEVDAYTRRWVSYAEQLSRTVREQSGLPLITEADPLSNTEWIDPDGLAVFVVNCQLAIGQRPLCLGPDGRSLEIGGTTMAHAAAEDPIQRSLKLLRVLCDKRETLDSLHPQAEALRHLAKYLLRELDRLRRSSKLPGGCRLARL
;
A
#
# COMPACT_ATOMS: atom_id res chain seq x y z
N MET A 1 54.85 64.42 40.94
CA MET A 1 53.47 64.42 41.49
C MET A 1 52.41 64.54 40.39
N LEU A 2 52.55 65.46 39.43
CA LEU A 2 51.63 65.61 38.28
C LEU A 2 51.63 64.43 37.28
N GLU A 3 52.76 63.76 37.06
CA GLU A 3 52.84 62.57 36.18
C GLU A 3 52.13 61.34 36.77
N TRP A 4 52.28 61.12 38.08
CA TRP A 4 51.61 60.04 38.81
C TRP A 4 50.07 60.15 38.78
N LEU A 5 49.55 61.38 38.88
CA LEU A 5 48.11 61.64 38.76
C LEU A 5 47.59 61.43 37.32
N ARG A 6 48.40 61.68 36.29
CA ARG A 6 48.07 61.37 34.89
C ARG A 6 48.08 59.87 34.61
N GLU A 7 49.02 59.13 35.19
CA GLU A 7 49.03 57.67 35.09
C GLU A 7 47.80 57.04 35.75
N LEU A 8 47.42 57.49 36.95
CA LEU A 8 46.20 57.00 37.63
C LEU A 8 44.91 57.30 36.84
N ASP A 9 44.78 58.49 36.26
CA ASP A 9 43.62 58.84 35.42
C ASP A 9 43.61 58.03 34.10
N SER A 10 44.79 57.74 33.53
CA SER A 10 44.93 56.83 32.38
C SER A 10 44.51 55.40 32.73
N PHE A 11 44.96 54.85 33.85
CA PHE A 11 44.57 53.52 34.31
C PHE A 11 43.07 53.43 34.62
N HIS A 12 42.49 54.48 35.20
CA HIS A 12 41.05 54.50 35.49
C HIS A 12 40.21 54.57 34.21
N ARG A 13 40.62 55.38 33.22
CA ARG A 13 39.96 55.43 31.89
C ARG A 13 40.09 54.12 31.13
N ILE A 14 41.26 53.49 31.13
CA ILE A 14 41.48 52.17 30.51
C ILE A 14 40.62 51.11 31.20
N GLY A 15 40.58 51.09 32.53
CA GLY A 15 39.73 50.17 33.30
C GLY A 15 38.24 50.36 32.99
N SER A 16 37.77 51.61 32.93
CA SER A 16 36.37 51.94 32.60
C SER A 16 35.98 51.56 31.17
N ALA A 17 36.89 51.75 30.20
CA ALA A 17 36.69 51.34 28.82
C ALA A 17 36.63 49.81 28.67
N VAL A 18 37.50 49.07 29.37
CA VAL A 18 37.48 47.60 29.37
C VAL A 18 36.15 47.06 29.94
N VAL A 19 35.67 47.65 31.05
CA VAL A 19 34.38 47.27 31.65
C VAL A 19 33.18 47.58 30.73
N ALA A 20 33.25 48.65 29.94
CA ALA A 20 32.22 48.99 28.96
C ALA A 20 32.25 48.11 27.69
N ILE A 21 33.45 47.67 27.26
CA ILE A 21 33.65 46.88 26.03
C ILE A 21 33.35 45.38 26.27
N LEU A 22 33.65 44.85 27.45
CA LEU A 22 33.42 43.44 27.79
C LEU A 22 31.96 42.95 27.56
N PRO A 23 30.91 43.65 28.03
CA PRO A 23 29.53 43.23 27.80
C PRO A 23 29.13 43.33 26.32
N ILE A 24 29.69 44.28 25.57
CA ILE A 24 29.45 44.42 24.12
C ILE A 24 30.06 43.23 23.37
N LEU A 25 31.31 42.87 23.69
CA LEU A 25 31.97 41.70 23.11
C LEU A 25 31.26 40.39 23.52
N ALA A 26 30.84 40.26 24.78
CA ALA A 26 30.08 39.11 25.25
C ALA A 26 28.72 38.99 24.52
N ALA A 27 28.00 40.09 24.34
CA ALA A 27 26.75 40.12 23.59
C ALA A 27 26.96 39.80 22.10
N ALA A 28 28.04 40.28 21.49
CA ALA A 28 28.38 39.97 20.10
C ALA A 28 28.73 38.48 19.92
N CYS A 29 29.53 37.90 20.82
CA CYS A 29 29.86 36.47 20.81
C CYS A 29 28.62 35.59 21.04
N LEU A 30 27.78 35.95 22.02
CA LEU A 30 26.50 35.25 22.27
C LEU A 30 25.55 35.38 21.09
N GLY A 31 25.45 36.56 20.48
CA GLY A 31 24.64 36.79 19.29
C GLY A 31 25.09 35.96 18.09
N ALA A 32 26.41 35.90 17.84
CA ALA A 32 26.98 35.08 16.79
C ALA A 32 26.74 33.59 17.03
N PHE A 33 26.93 33.11 18.27
CA PHE A 33 26.67 31.73 18.66
C PHE A 33 25.17 31.36 18.53
N LEU A 34 24.26 32.21 19.00
CA LEU A 34 22.82 31.97 18.88
C LEU A 34 22.37 32.00 17.41
N ALA A 35 22.96 32.88 16.58
CA ALA A 35 22.66 32.94 15.16
C ALA A 35 23.10 31.67 14.43
N THR A 36 24.32 31.17 14.68
CA THR A 36 24.80 29.92 14.08
C THR A 36 24.01 28.72 14.56
N TRP A 37 23.71 28.65 15.86
CA TRP A 37 22.87 27.58 16.43
C TRP A 37 21.46 27.58 15.83
N LEU A 38 20.83 28.76 15.69
CA LEU A 38 19.50 28.87 15.08
C LEU A 38 19.52 28.51 13.60
N GLN A 39 20.54 28.92 12.85
CA GLN A 39 20.71 28.56 11.44
C GLN A 39 20.84 27.05 11.27
N GLU A 40 21.67 26.41 12.09
CA GLU A 40 21.86 24.96 12.06
C GLU A 40 20.57 24.22 12.44
N TRP A 41 19.91 24.66 13.50
CA TRP A 41 18.61 24.11 13.91
C TRP A 41 17.55 24.22 12.81
N LEU A 42 17.48 25.37 12.11
CA LEU A 42 16.58 25.56 10.98
C LEU A 42 16.97 24.67 9.79
N ARG A 43 18.26 24.49 9.53
CA ARG A 43 18.78 23.62 8.47
C ARG A 43 18.38 22.17 8.70
N VAL A 44 18.68 21.61 9.88
CA VAL A 44 18.31 20.24 10.26
C VAL A 44 16.80 20.01 10.15
N ARG A 45 15.98 20.97 10.60
CA ARG A 45 14.52 20.86 10.46
C ARG A 45 14.05 20.86 9.00
N ARG A 46 14.69 21.63 8.13
CA ARG A 46 14.37 21.67 6.68
C ARG A 46 14.78 20.37 6.00
N GLU A 47 15.99 19.88 6.28
CA GLU A 47 16.50 18.60 5.77
C GLU A 47 15.61 17.43 6.22
N HIS A 48 15.25 17.38 7.50
CA HIS A 48 14.37 16.34 8.01
C HIS A 48 12.95 16.42 7.43
N LEU A 49 12.40 17.63 7.25
CA LEU A 49 11.13 17.79 6.55
C LEU A 49 11.22 17.33 5.09
N ALA A 50 12.32 17.61 4.41
CA ALA A 50 12.56 17.15 3.04
C ALA A 50 12.64 15.62 2.98
N ALA A 51 13.33 14.98 3.93
CA ALA A 51 13.41 13.53 4.07
C ALA A 51 12.03 12.90 4.27
N ILE A 52 11.21 13.40 5.20
CA ILE A 52 9.83 12.89 5.39
C ILE A 52 9.00 13.03 4.10
N LYS A 53 9.13 14.16 3.39
CA LYS A 53 8.38 14.37 2.14
C LYS A 53 8.80 13.40 1.04
N ALA A 54 10.10 13.12 0.92
CA ALA A 54 10.65 12.27 -0.12
C ALA A 54 10.43 10.77 0.18
N GLU A 55 10.71 10.35 1.40
CA GLU A 55 10.77 8.93 1.79
C GLU A 55 9.47 8.42 2.41
N VAL A 56 8.56 9.30 2.84
CA VAL A 56 7.30 8.89 3.48
C VAL A 56 6.09 9.38 2.70
N PHE A 57 5.95 10.69 2.48
CA PHE A 57 4.73 11.21 1.84
C PHE A 57 4.63 10.88 0.35
N ARG A 58 5.76 10.88 -0.37
CA ARG A 58 5.76 10.55 -1.81
C ARG A 58 5.38 9.08 -2.04
N PRO A 59 5.93 8.07 -1.33
CA PRO A 59 5.47 6.69 -1.44
C PRO A 59 3.98 6.51 -1.10
N LEU A 60 3.50 7.06 0.02
CA LEU A 60 2.08 6.95 0.41
C LEU A 60 1.14 7.56 -0.64
N ARG A 61 1.55 8.69 -1.23
CA ARG A 61 0.82 9.33 -2.32
C ARG A 61 0.77 8.46 -3.57
N ARG A 62 1.90 7.84 -3.95
CA ARG A 62 1.94 6.89 -5.08
C ARG A 62 1.03 5.71 -4.82
N GLU A 63 1.12 5.09 -3.65
CA GLU A 63 0.25 3.95 -3.25
C GLU A 63 -1.24 4.31 -3.35
N LEU A 64 -1.63 5.52 -2.91
CA LEU A 64 -3.01 6.02 -3.08
C LEU A 64 -3.43 6.19 -4.54
N GLN A 65 -2.56 6.79 -5.36
CA GLN A 65 -2.89 7.16 -6.75
C GLN A 65 -2.82 5.98 -7.72
N GLU A 66 -1.83 5.13 -7.55
CA GLU A 66 -1.49 4.06 -8.49
C GLU A 66 -2.16 2.74 -8.12
N PHE A 67 -2.50 2.52 -6.84
CA PHE A 67 -3.11 1.28 -6.39
C PHE A 67 -4.51 1.47 -5.80
N TYR A 68 -4.63 2.18 -4.66
CA TYR A 68 -5.88 2.20 -3.91
C TYR A 68 -7.03 2.90 -4.64
N LEU A 69 -6.79 4.03 -5.29
CA LEU A 69 -7.83 4.72 -6.06
C LEU A 69 -8.29 3.92 -7.29
N PRO A 70 -7.40 3.35 -8.12
CA PRO A 70 -7.77 2.43 -9.18
C PRO A 70 -8.56 1.21 -8.69
N LEU A 71 -8.14 0.57 -7.60
CA LEU A 71 -8.86 -0.54 -6.96
C LEU A 71 -10.29 -0.15 -6.58
N LEU A 72 -10.45 0.95 -5.85
CA LEU A 72 -11.76 1.44 -5.39
C LEU A 72 -12.64 2.03 -6.50
N SER A 73 -12.06 2.29 -7.68
CA SER A 73 -12.78 2.80 -8.85
C SER A 73 -13.12 1.68 -9.85
N GLY A 74 -12.84 0.42 -9.53
CA GLY A 74 -13.09 -0.70 -10.46
C GLY A 74 -12.18 -0.67 -11.69
N LYS A 75 -10.93 -0.22 -11.55
CA LYS A 75 -9.90 -0.36 -12.59
C LYS A 75 -8.96 -1.53 -12.34
N ILE A 76 -8.83 -1.95 -11.08
CA ILE A 76 -8.05 -3.09 -10.63
C ILE A 76 -8.99 -4.00 -9.84
N GLY A 77 -8.93 -5.31 -10.09
CA GLY A 77 -9.72 -6.29 -9.36
C GLY A 77 -9.30 -6.42 -7.90
N PRO A 78 -10.23 -6.61 -6.95
CA PRO A 78 -9.92 -6.81 -5.53
C PRO A 78 -9.39 -8.21 -5.19
N VAL A 79 -9.56 -9.16 -6.11
CA VAL A 79 -9.15 -10.55 -5.96
C VAL A 79 -8.17 -10.92 -7.08
N THR A 80 -7.15 -11.68 -6.72
CA THR A 80 -6.17 -12.26 -7.64
C THR A 80 -5.83 -13.68 -7.18
N ILE A 81 -5.19 -14.46 -8.04
CA ILE A 81 -4.65 -15.78 -7.69
C ILE A 81 -3.17 -15.59 -7.39
N ALA A 82 -2.69 -16.20 -6.31
CA ALA A 82 -1.27 -16.25 -5.98
C ALA A 82 -0.87 -17.68 -5.59
N GLN A 83 0.38 -18.02 -5.87
CA GLN A 83 0.99 -19.26 -5.37
C GLN A 83 1.27 -19.10 -3.88
N VAL A 84 0.73 -20.01 -3.08
CA VAL A 84 1.00 -20.10 -1.65
C VAL A 84 1.77 -21.40 -1.40
N ALA A 85 2.86 -21.31 -0.64
CA ALA A 85 3.56 -22.51 -0.17
C ALA A 85 2.57 -23.32 0.68
N ALA A 86 2.37 -24.59 0.36
CA ALA A 86 1.50 -25.46 1.15
C ALA A 86 1.95 -25.44 2.62
N PRO A 87 1.00 -25.39 3.59
CA PRO A 87 1.35 -25.53 4.99
C PRO A 87 2.04 -26.88 5.18
N VAL A 88 3.25 -26.86 5.74
CA VAL A 88 3.94 -28.08 6.17
C VAL A 88 3.04 -28.74 7.21
N PRO A 89 2.52 -29.96 6.99
CA PRO A 89 1.72 -30.63 8.01
C PRO A 89 2.58 -30.80 9.26
N GLU A 90 2.06 -30.35 10.41
CA GLU A 90 2.67 -30.64 11.70
C GLU A 90 2.82 -32.16 11.83
N ALA A 91 4.02 -32.60 12.20
CA ALA A 91 4.42 -34.00 12.20
C ALA A 91 3.49 -34.84 13.09
N GLY A 92 2.53 -35.52 12.47
CA GLY A 92 1.88 -36.72 12.99
C GLY A 92 2.53 -37.94 12.34
N ASP A 93 2.80 -38.98 13.13
CA ASP A 93 3.57 -40.20 12.83
C ASP A 93 3.03 -41.10 11.70
N HIS A 94 2.81 -40.53 10.52
CA HIS A 94 2.50 -41.28 9.30
C HIS A 94 3.57 -40.97 8.24
N PRO A 95 4.12 -42.00 7.55
CA PRO A 95 5.07 -41.77 6.48
C PRO A 95 4.32 -41.11 5.32
N LEU A 96 4.31 -39.78 5.35
CA LEU A 96 3.83 -38.96 4.26
C LEU A 96 4.82 -39.14 3.11
N THR A 97 4.35 -39.71 2.01
CA THR A 97 4.88 -39.42 0.69
C THR A 97 4.80 -37.90 0.51
N VAL A 98 5.87 -37.22 0.89
CA VAL A 98 6.06 -35.80 0.66
C VAL A 98 6.10 -35.62 -0.86
N SER A 99 4.97 -35.26 -1.44
CA SER A 99 4.93 -34.62 -2.74
C SER A 99 5.67 -33.29 -2.57
N ALA A 100 6.97 -33.34 -2.85
CA ALA A 100 7.80 -32.16 -2.99
C ALA A 100 7.19 -31.32 -4.12
N ASN A 101 6.82 -30.08 -3.81
CA ASN A 101 6.32 -29.04 -4.72
C ASN A 101 4.81 -29.00 -5.01
N ALA A 102 3.94 -29.33 -4.05
CA ALA A 102 2.52 -28.93 -4.16
C ALA A 102 2.36 -27.43 -3.83
N TRP A 103 2.72 -26.55 -4.76
CA TRP A 103 2.30 -25.15 -4.68
C TRP A 103 0.78 -25.12 -4.88
N GLN A 104 0.03 -24.57 -3.92
CA GLN A 104 -1.41 -24.40 -4.10
C GLN A 104 -1.66 -22.97 -4.55
N LEU A 105 -2.22 -22.81 -5.75
CA LEU A 105 -2.84 -21.57 -6.17
C LEU A 105 -4.04 -21.29 -5.27
N GLN A 106 -4.10 -20.09 -4.70
CA GLN A 106 -5.22 -19.67 -3.85
C GLN A 106 -5.71 -18.28 -4.25
N LEU A 107 -7.04 -18.11 -4.17
CA LEU A 107 -7.68 -16.81 -4.22
C LEU A 107 -7.18 -15.96 -3.06
N CYS A 108 -6.65 -14.79 -3.38
CA CYS A 108 -6.13 -13.86 -2.41
C CYS A 108 -6.46 -12.42 -2.79
N ARG A 109 -6.22 -11.52 -1.85
CA ARG A 109 -6.44 -10.09 -2.06
C ARG A 109 -5.36 -9.54 -2.96
N THR A 110 -5.76 -8.71 -3.91
CA THR A 110 -4.80 -7.88 -4.65
C THR A 110 -4.08 -6.97 -3.67
N ARG A 111 -2.75 -7.04 -3.64
CA ARG A 111 -1.91 -6.21 -2.76
C ARG A 111 -1.32 -5.05 -3.54
N PRO A 112 -1.04 -3.91 -2.89
CA PRO A 112 -0.21 -2.89 -3.51
C PRO A 112 1.12 -3.53 -3.91
N PRO A 113 1.72 -3.14 -5.05
CA PRO A 113 3.09 -3.52 -5.35
C PRO A 113 3.97 -3.07 -4.18
N GLU A 114 5.06 -3.79 -3.91
CA GLU A 114 6.01 -3.39 -2.88
C GLU A 114 6.47 -1.96 -3.17
N ALA A 115 5.91 -1.00 -2.42
CA ALA A 115 6.37 0.36 -2.46
C ALA A 115 7.81 0.31 -1.97
N GLY A 116 8.75 0.62 -2.87
CA GLY A 116 10.19 0.48 -2.61
C GLY A 116 10.59 0.95 -1.22
N GLN A 117 11.61 0.30 -0.64
CA GLN A 117 12.02 0.39 0.76
C GLN A 117 11.71 1.75 1.41
N MET A 118 10.55 1.85 2.05
CA MET A 118 10.20 2.99 2.88
C MET A 118 11.06 2.94 4.14
N ASP A 119 11.80 4.02 4.43
CA ASP A 119 12.59 4.10 5.65
C ASP A 119 11.67 3.99 6.88
N LEU A 120 11.77 2.86 7.58
CA LEU A 120 10.91 2.52 8.72
C LEU A 120 11.13 3.46 9.91
N LEU A 121 12.34 3.99 10.08
CA LEU A 121 12.65 4.94 11.15
C LEU A 121 12.02 6.30 10.85
N LEU A 122 12.17 6.79 9.62
CA LEU A 122 11.52 8.02 9.18
C LEU A 122 9.99 7.90 9.19
N TYR A 123 9.44 6.74 8.79
CA TYR A 123 8.01 6.46 8.88
C TYR A 123 7.52 6.52 10.33
N ALA A 124 8.22 5.86 11.25
CA ALA A 124 7.89 5.88 12.67
C ALA A 124 7.96 7.29 13.25
N ASP A 125 9.01 8.06 12.93
CA ASP A 125 9.16 9.43 13.42
C ASP A 125 8.05 10.36 12.87
N ALA A 126 7.76 10.26 11.57
CA ALA A 126 6.65 10.96 10.93
C ALA A 126 5.31 10.60 11.59
N LYS A 127 5.04 9.31 11.83
CA LYS A 127 3.83 8.81 12.49
C LYS A 127 3.69 9.30 13.92
N PHE A 128 4.73 9.14 14.73
CA PHE A 128 4.61 9.33 16.18
C PHE A 128 4.97 10.73 16.66
N ARG A 129 5.69 11.54 15.90
CA ARG A 129 6.15 12.87 16.38
C ARG A 129 5.59 14.04 15.60
N HIS A 130 5.40 13.88 14.29
CA HIS A 130 5.09 15.01 13.42
C HIS A 130 3.64 15.00 12.92
N TYR A 131 3.12 13.84 12.50
CA TYR A 131 1.92 13.75 11.67
C TYR A 131 0.89 12.72 12.18
N ARG A 132 0.79 12.53 13.51
CA ARG A 132 -0.10 11.54 14.16
C ARG A 132 -1.52 11.44 13.58
N ARG A 133 -2.16 12.59 13.30
CA ARG A 133 -3.55 12.63 12.85
C ARG A 133 -3.74 12.03 11.46
N ILE A 134 -2.86 12.35 10.51
CA ILE A 134 -2.97 11.80 9.14
C ILE A 134 -2.62 10.31 9.14
N PHE A 135 -1.64 9.87 9.93
CA PHE A 135 -1.27 8.45 10.03
C PHE A 135 -2.36 7.59 10.69
N ARG A 136 -3.06 8.10 11.71
CA ARG A 136 -4.24 7.39 12.27
C ARG A 136 -5.32 7.17 11.21
N ARG A 137 -5.58 8.17 10.36
CA ARG A 137 -6.56 8.05 9.27
C ARG A 137 -6.08 7.14 8.15
N TRP A 138 -4.78 7.17 7.85
CA TRP A 138 -4.14 6.25 6.92
C TRP A 138 -4.29 4.79 7.35
N GLU A 139 -4.03 4.49 8.62
CA GLU A 139 -4.13 3.13 9.17
C GLU A 139 -5.58 2.63 9.19
N LEU A 140 -6.52 3.49 9.60
CA LEU A 140 -7.94 3.17 9.50
C LEU A 140 -8.35 2.89 8.06
N PHE A 141 -7.94 3.74 7.11
CA PHE A 141 -8.21 3.53 5.70
C PHE A 141 -7.67 2.19 5.20
N LYS A 142 -6.41 1.84 5.52
CA LYS A 142 -5.84 0.54 5.14
C LYS A 142 -6.64 -0.62 5.72
N SER A 143 -7.03 -0.54 6.99
CA SER A 143 -7.86 -1.56 7.66
C SER A 143 -9.22 -1.74 6.99
N GLU A 144 -9.87 -0.64 6.60
CA GLU A 144 -11.18 -0.71 5.95
C GLU A 144 -11.11 -1.23 4.51
N VAL A 145 -10.05 -0.88 3.76
CA VAL A 145 -9.77 -1.50 2.45
C VAL A 145 -9.46 -2.99 2.60
N ASP A 146 -8.75 -3.37 3.66
CA ASP A 146 -8.46 -4.77 3.99
C ASP A 146 -9.75 -5.55 4.23
N ALA A 147 -10.68 -5.01 5.02
CA ALA A 147 -11.99 -5.60 5.26
C ALA A 147 -12.84 -5.69 3.98
N TYR A 148 -12.84 -4.62 3.16
CA TYR A 148 -13.52 -4.59 1.87
C TYR A 148 -13.02 -5.69 0.92
N THR A 149 -11.70 -5.82 0.76
CA THR A 149 -11.10 -6.84 -0.12
C THR A 149 -11.29 -8.25 0.41
N ARG A 150 -11.31 -8.48 1.73
CA ARG A 150 -11.65 -9.80 2.31
C ARG A 150 -13.06 -10.25 1.94
N ARG A 151 -14.05 -9.35 1.96
CA ARG A 151 -15.42 -9.67 1.55
C ARG A 151 -15.48 -10.13 0.09
N TRP A 152 -14.72 -9.49 -0.79
CA TRP A 152 -14.58 -9.91 -2.18
C TRP A 152 -13.91 -11.27 -2.33
N VAL A 153 -12.87 -11.57 -1.56
CA VAL A 153 -12.23 -12.90 -1.56
C VAL A 153 -13.20 -13.98 -1.10
N SER A 154 -13.91 -13.77 0.01
CA SER A 154 -14.93 -14.73 0.48
C SER A 154 -16.03 -14.95 -0.55
N TYR A 155 -16.44 -13.91 -1.27
CA TYR A 155 -17.39 -14.04 -2.37
C TYR A 155 -16.81 -14.80 -3.57
N ALA A 156 -15.55 -14.53 -3.94
CA ALA A 156 -14.87 -15.26 -4.99
C ALA A 156 -14.71 -16.75 -4.65
N GLU A 157 -14.46 -17.10 -3.39
CA GLU A 157 -14.45 -18.50 -2.92
C GLU A 157 -15.82 -19.16 -3.08
N GLN A 158 -16.92 -18.45 -2.80
CA GLN A 158 -18.28 -18.94 -3.04
C GLN A 158 -18.56 -19.15 -4.52
N LEU A 159 -18.11 -18.22 -5.37
CA LEU A 159 -18.21 -18.36 -6.83
C LEU A 159 -17.40 -19.57 -7.33
N SER A 160 -16.17 -19.75 -6.86
CA SER A 160 -15.32 -20.89 -7.19
C SER A 160 -15.98 -22.22 -6.82
N ARG A 161 -16.55 -22.33 -5.61
CA ARG A 161 -17.35 -23.50 -5.21
C ARG A 161 -18.55 -23.73 -6.12
N THR A 162 -19.29 -22.67 -6.45
CA THR A 162 -20.45 -22.75 -7.35
C THR A 162 -20.04 -23.24 -8.74
N VAL A 163 -18.95 -22.72 -9.31
CA VAL A 163 -18.42 -23.14 -10.62
C VAL A 163 -17.97 -24.61 -10.57
N ARG A 164 -17.27 -25.00 -9.51
CA ARG A 164 -16.82 -26.38 -9.30
C ARG A 164 -17.99 -27.36 -9.22
N GLU A 165 -19.00 -27.06 -8.41
CA GLU A 165 -20.14 -27.94 -8.17
C GLU A 165 -21.08 -28.05 -9.40
N GLN A 166 -21.28 -26.95 -10.13
CA GLN A 166 -22.27 -26.90 -11.21
C GLN A 166 -21.70 -27.16 -12.61
N SER A 167 -20.39 -27.03 -12.81
CA SER A 167 -19.76 -27.39 -14.10
C SER A 167 -19.76 -28.90 -14.33
N GLY A 168 -19.60 -29.69 -13.25
CA GLY A 168 -19.45 -31.14 -13.34
C GLY A 168 -18.12 -31.60 -13.95
N LEU A 169 -17.16 -30.68 -14.14
CA LEU A 169 -15.83 -30.95 -14.67
C LEU A 169 -14.84 -31.21 -13.53
N PRO A 170 -13.86 -32.10 -13.72
CA PRO A 170 -12.81 -32.30 -12.72
C PRO A 170 -11.90 -31.05 -12.64
N LEU A 171 -11.21 -30.89 -11.52
CA LEU A 171 -10.34 -29.75 -11.30
C LEU A 171 -9.04 -29.89 -12.10
N ILE A 172 -8.52 -28.77 -12.59
CA ILE A 172 -7.16 -28.74 -13.14
C ILE A 172 -6.15 -29.19 -12.08
N THR A 173 -5.41 -30.26 -12.38
CA THR A 173 -4.28 -30.72 -11.58
C THR A 173 -2.97 -30.34 -12.27
N GLU A 174 -2.05 -29.72 -11.54
CA GLU A 174 -0.72 -29.31 -12.05
C GLU A 174 0.09 -30.47 -12.65
N ALA A 175 -0.27 -31.72 -12.35
CA ALA A 175 0.40 -32.91 -12.83
C ALA A 175 0.26 -33.15 -14.34
N ASP A 176 -0.78 -32.60 -15.01
CA ASP A 176 -0.93 -32.82 -16.46
C ASP A 176 -1.87 -31.80 -17.17
N PRO A 177 -1.42 -30.57 -17.45
CA PRO A 177 -2.24 -29.56 -18.14
C PRO A 177 -2.48 -29.87 -19.63
N LEU A 178 -1.83 -30.90 -20.18
CA LEU A 178 -1.86 -31.26 -21.60
C LEU A 178 -2.40 -32.67 -21.87
N SER A 179 -2.73 -33.45 -20.83
CA SER A 179 -3.48 -34.68 -21.08
C SER A 179 -4.89 -34.30 -21.54
N ASN A 180 -5.41 -35.00 -22.55
CA ASN A 180 -6.78 -34.84 -23.11
C ASN A 180 -7.90 -35.09 -22.07
N THR A 181 -7.60 -35.04 -20.78
CA THR A 181 -8.56 -35.09 -19.69
C THR A 181 -9.33 -33.78 -19.66
N GLU A 182 -10.63 -33.89 -19.44
CA GLU A 182 -11.49 -32.76 -19.13
C GLU A 182 -10.99 -32.05 -17.87
N TRP A 183 -11.14 -30.74 -17.75
CA TRP A 183 -10.77 -29.97 -16.55
C TRP A 183 -11.42 -28.58 -16.50
N ILE A 184 -11.44 -27.97 -15.32
CA ILE A 184 -11.85 -26.57 -15.09
C ILE A 184 -10.95 -25.88 -14.06
N ASP A 185 -10.66 -24.59 -14.29
CA ASP A 185 -10.08 -23.66 -13.32
C ASP A 185 -11.20 -22.80 -12.69
N PRO A 186 -11.79 -23.25 -11.57
CA PRO A 186 -12.89 -22.50 -10.94
C PRO A 186 -12.42 -21.19 -10.29
N ASP A 187 -11.15 -21.09 -9.88
CA ASP A 187 -10.62 -19.89 -9.22
C ASP A 187 -10.36 -18.79 -10.25
N GLY A 188 -9.79 -19.13 -11.41
CA GLY A 188 -9.63 -18.22 -12.54
C GLY A 188 -10.97 -17.67 -13.03
N LEU A 189 -11.96 -18.55 -13.13
CA LEU A 189 -13.33 -18.19 -13.51
C LEU A 189 -14.04 -17.33 -12.44
N ALA A 190 -13.79 -17.57 -11.15
CA ALA A 190 -14.34 -16.73 -10.08
C ALA A 190 -13.77 -15.30 -10.13
N VAL A 191 -12.47 -15.15 -10.37
CA VAL A 191 -11.82 -13.84 -10.57
C VAL A 191 -12.42 -13.13 -11.78
N PHE A 192 -12.65 -13.85 -12.88
CA PHE A 192 -13.31 -13.31 -14.06
C PHE A 192 -14.71 -12.75 -13.74
N VAL A 193 -15.56 -13.54 -13.06
CA VAL A 193 -16.91 -13.11 -12.69
C VAL A 193 -16.90 -11.84 -11.82
N VAL A 194 -16.03 -11.78 -10.80
CA VAL A 194 -15.87 -10.58 -9.96
C VAL A 194 -15.51 -9.36 -10.80
N ASN A 195 -14.56 -9.52 -11.73
CA ASN A 195 -14.12 -8.42 -12.57
C ASN A 195 -15.18 -8.00 -13.60
N CYS A 196 -15.97 -8.93 -14.13
CA CYS A 196 -17.14 -8.65 -14.96
C CYS A 196 -18.20 -7.83 -14.21
N GLN A 197 -18.55 -8.23 -12.98
CA GLN A 197 -19.52 -7.50 -12.16
C GLN A 197 -19.04 -6.08 -11.84
N LEU A 198 -17.74 -5.90 -11.63
CA LEU A 198 -17.13 -4.59 -11.41
C LEU A 198 -16.93 -3.77 -12.70
N ALA A 199 -17.31 -4.30 -13.87
CA ALA A 199 -17.06 -3.71 -15.18
C ALA A 199 -15.58 -3.36 -15.42
N ILE A 200 -14.67 -4.13 -14.83
CA ILE A 200 -13.24 -4.01 -15.09
C ILE A 200 -13.01 -4.54 -16.50
N GLY A 201 -12.36 -3.74 -17.36
CA GLY A 201 -12.09 -4.09 -18.75
C GLY A 201 -11.29 -5.39 -18.86
N GLN A 202 -12.00 -6.50 -19.00
CA GLN A 202 -11.43 -7.81 -19.22
C GLN A 202 -11.64 -8.23 -20.67
N ARG A 203 -10.75 -9.09 -21.16
CA ARG A 203 -10.98 -9.78 -22.43
C ARG A 203 -12.24 -10.65 -22.29
N PRO A 204 -13.10 -10.71 -23.31
CA PRO A 204 -14.33 -11.47 -23.24
C PRO A 204 -14.03 -12.95 -22.99
N LEU A 205 -14.93 -13.60 -22.26
CA LEU A 205 -14.99 -15.05 -22.20
C LEU A 205 -15.50 -15.57 -23.53
N CYS A 206 -14.69 -16.37 -24.20
CA CYS A 206 -14.96 -16.93 -25.52
C CYS A 206 -14.96 -18.46 -25.46
N LEU A 207 -15.69 -19.06 -26.39
CA LEU A 207 -15.48 -20.46 -26.73
C LEU A 207 -14.20 -20.56 -27.56
N GLY A 208 -13.38 -21.57 -27.27
CA GLY A 208 -12.25 -21.93 -28.10
C GLY A 208 -12.70 -22.33 -29.51
N PRO A 209 -11.78 -22.31 -30.50
CA PRO A 209 -12.10 -22.67 -31.88
C PRO A 209 -12.59 -24.12 -32.04
N ASP A 210 -12.31 -24.96 -31.04
CA ASP A 210 -12.72 -26.36 -30.94
C ASP A 210 -14.16 -26.55 -30.42
N GLY A 211 -14.81 -25.50 -29.91
CA GLY A 211 -16.11 -25.58 -29.22
C GLY A 211 -16.06 -26.28 -27.85
N ARG A 212 -14.88 -26.75 -27.44
CA ARG A 212 -14.64 -27.65 -26.30
C ARG A 212 -13.77 -27.02 -25.22
N SER A 213 -13.42 -25.77 -25.40
CA SER A 213 -12.61 -25.00 -24.46
C SER A 213 -13.28 -23.68 -24.10
N LEU A 214 -13.10 -23.22 -22.86
CA LEU A 214 -13.40 -21.84 -22.46
C LEU A 214 -12.09 -21.06 -22.40
N GLU A 215 -12.04 -19.91 -23.05
CA GLU A 215 -10.86 -19.06 -23.08
C GLU A 215 -11.16 -17.67 -22.55
N ILE A 216 -10.24 -17.14 -21.75
CA ILE A 216 -10.21 -15.73 -21.36
C ILE A 216 -8.90 -15.17 -21.87
N GLY A 217 -8.99 -14.35 -22.91
CA GLY A 217 -7.84 -13.66 -23.45
C GLY A 217 -6.73 -14.55 -24.01
N GLY A 218 -7.09 -15.71 -24.55
CA GLY A 218 -6.16 -16.71 -25.10
C GLY A 218 -5.60 -17.68 -24.07
N THR A 219 -6.01 -17.57 -22.79
CA THR A 219 -5.73 -18.58 -21.76
C THR A 219 -6.94 -19.48 -21.60
N THR A 220 -6.75 -20.78 -21.78
CA THR A 220 -7.77 -21.79 -21.52
C THR A 220 -8.06 -21.87 -20.03
N MET A 221 -9.33 -21.82 -19.66
CA MET A 221 -9.84 -21.87 -18.29
C MET A 221 -10.65 -23.13 -18.01
N ALA A 222 -11.11 -23.80 -19.06
CA ALA A 222 -11.75 -25.10 -18.98
C ALA A 222 -11.61 -25.84 -20.30
N HIS A 223 -11.58 -27.17 -20.25
CA HIS A 223 -11.57 -28.05 -21.41
C HIS A 223 -12.45 -29.27 -21.14
N ALA A 224 -13.15 -29.79 -22.15
CA ALA A 224 -13.93 -31.02 -22.06
C ALA A 224 -13.90 -31.83 -23.36
N ALA A 225 -14.19 -33.13 -23.29
CA ALA A 225 -14.21 -33.97 -24.48
C ALA A 225 -15.43 -33.66 -25.38
N ALA A 226 -16.50 -33.15 -24.79
CA ALA A 226 -17.74 -32.74 -25.46
C ALA A 226 -18.00 -31.23 -25.30
N GLU A 227 -18.81 -30.66 -26.20
CA GLU A 227 -19.17 -29.23 -26.16
C GLU A 227 -20.20 -28.92 -25.05
N ASP A 228 -21.07 -29.87 -24.72
CA ASP A 228 -22.19 -29.65 -23.78
C ASP A 228 -21.75 -29.15 -22.39
N PRO A 229 -20.72 -29.74 -21.72
CA PRO A 229 -20.23 -29.25 -20.43
C PRO A 229 -19.69 -27.81 -20.50
N ILE A 230 -19.07 -27.46 -21.61
CA ILE A 230 -18.47 -26.14 -21.87
C ILE A 230 -19.56 -25.11 -22.10
N GLN A 231 -20.57 -25.44 -22.90
CA GLN A 231 -21.74 -24.57 -23.09
C GLN A 231 -22.53 -24.38 -21.79
N ARG A 232 -22.67 -25.42 -20.97
CA ARG A 232 -23.30 -25.33 -19.64
C ARG A 232 -22.53 -24.39 -18.73
N SER A 233 -21.22 -24.54 -18.67
CA SER A 233 -20.33 -23.69 -17.88
C SER A 233 -20.37 -22.23 -18.35
N LEU A 234 -20.40 -21.99 -19.68
CA LEU A 234 -20.57 -20.66 -20.25
C LEU A 234 -21.91 -20.01 -19.85
N LYS A 235 -23.01 -20.76 -19.91
CA LYS A 235 -24.34 -20.29 -19.46
C LYS A 235 -24.33 -19.94 -17.98
N LEU A 236 -23.73 -20.78 -17.14
CA LEU A 236 -23.57 -20.53 -15.72
C LEU A 236 -22.80 -19.23 -15.46
N LEU A 237 -21.63 -19.06 -16.10
CA LEU A 237 -20.79 -17.88 -15.91
C LEU A 237 -21.50 -16.59 -16.33
N ARG A 238 -22.28 -16.61 -17.42
CA ARG A 238 -23.12 -15.46 -17.81
C ARG A 238 -24.12 -15.09 -16.73
N VAL A 239 -24.85 -16.07 -16.19
CA VAL A 239 -25.79 -15.85 -15.09
C VAL A 239 -25.08 -15.27 -13.86
N LEU A 240 -23.90 -15.79 -13.52
CA LEU A 240 -23.12 -15.28 -12.38
C LEU A 240 -22.61 -13.85 -12.61
N CYS A 241 -22.19 -13.50 -13.83
CA CYS A 241 -21.79 -12.13 -14.19
C CYS A 241 -22.97 -11.14 -14.10
N ASP A 242 -24.19 -11.59 -14.38
CA ASP A 242 -25.39 -10.75 -14.31
C ASP A 242 -25.92 -10.55 -12.87
N LYS A 243 -25.52 -11.40 -11.92
CA LYS A 243 -25.89 -11.24 -10.50
C LYS A 243 -25.15 -10.05 -9.88
N ARG A 244 -25.90 -9.01 -9.50
CA ARG A 244 -25.34 -7.76 -8.92
C ARG A 244 -25.53 -7.59 -7.41
N GLU A 245 -26.19 -8.51 -6.72
CA GLU A 245 -26.51 -8.38 -5.28
C GLU A 245 -25.28 -8.06 -4.41
N THR A 246 -24.18 -8.81 -4.59
CA THR A 246 -22.94 -8.57 -3.84
C THR A 246 -22.32 -7.22 -4.20
N LEU A 247 -22.30 -6.87 -5.48
CA LEU A 247 -21.83 -5.57 -5.95
C LEU A 247 -22.62 -4.44 -5.30
N ASP A 248 -23.95 -4.52 -5.32
CA ASP A 248 -24.85 -3.50 -4.78
C ASP A 248 -24.65 -3.33 -3.27
N SER A 249 -24.35 -4.42 -2.55
CA SER A 249 -24.02 -4.38 -1.11
C SER A 249 -22.65 -3.76 -0.81
N LEU A 250 -21.66 -3.91 -1.70
CA LEU A 250 -20.28 -3.47 -1.49
C LEU A 250 -19.98 -2.11 -2.12
N HIS A 251 -20.80 -1.65 -3.07
CA HIS A 251 -20.62 -0.38 -3.76
C HIS A 251 -20.60 0.84 -2.81
N PRO A 252 -21.49 0.97 -1.82
CA PRO A 252 -21.45 2.09 -0.89
C PRO A 252 -20.15 2.13 -0.07
N GLN A 253 -19.62 0.96 0.30
CA GLN A 253 -18.35 0.85 1.02
C GLN A 253 -17.17 1.29 0.13
N ALA A 254 -17.12 0.82 -1.12
CA ALA A 254 -16.10 1.24 -2.08
C ALA A 254 -16.12 2.76 -2.32
N GLU A 255 -17.32 3.35 -2.42
CA GLU A 255 -17.49 4.78 -2.63
C GLU A 255 -17.05 5.61 -1.41
N ALA A 256 -17.44 5.21 -0.19
CA ALA A 256 -16.97 5.84 1.04
C ALA A 256 -15.44 5.79 1.16
N LEU A 257 -14.83 4.64 0.86
CA LEU A 257 -13.37 4.48 0.84
C LEU A 257 -12.71 5.36 -0.21
N ARG A 258 -13.32 5.50 -1.39
CA ARG A 258 -12.83 6.38 -2.46
C ARG A 258 -12.83 7.84 -2.01
N HIS A 259 -13.86 8.29 -1.28
CA HIS A 259 -13.89 9.62 -0.68
C HIS A 259 -12.78 9.81 0.36
N LEU A 260 -12.56 8.81 1.23
CA LEU A 260 -11.49 8.85 2.22
C LEU A 260 -10.10 8.87 1.57
N ALA A 261 -9.87 8.06 0.53
CA ALA A 261 -8.63 8.04 -0.26
C ALA A 261 -8.36 9.41 -0.90
N LYS A 262 -9.37 10.03 -1.53
CA LYS A 262 -9.27 11.39 -2.09
C LYS A 262 -8.98 12.44 -1.02
N TYR A 263 -9.58 12.31 0.16
CA TYR A 263 -9.30 13.19 1.30
C TYR A 263 -7.84 13.06 1.76
N LEU A 264 -7.37 11.83 1.98
CA LEU A 264 -5.98 11.55 2.39
C LEU A 264 -4.98 12.10 1.38
N LEU A 265 -5.25 11.92 0.08
CA LEU A 265 -4.43 12.43 -1.00
C LEU A 265 -4.29 13.96 -0.94
N ARG A 266 -5.42 14.67 -0.78
CA ARG A 266 -5.43 16.14 -0.65
C ARG A 266 -4.66 16.60 0.58
N GLU A 267 -4.79 15.88 1.69
CA GLU A 267 -4.10 16.23 2.93
C GLU A 267 -2.59 15.99 2.81
N LEU A 268 -2.15 14.90 2.18
CA LEU A 268 -0.74 14.67 1.87
C LEU A 268 -0.18 15.75 0.94
N ASP A 269 -0.93 16.18 -0.08
CA ASP A 269 -0.53 17.26 -0.98
C ASP A 269 -0.37 18.59 -0.23
N ARG A 270 -1.25 18.89 0.74
CA ARG A 270 -1.12 20.07 1.63
C ARG A 270 0.13 19.96 2.49
N LEU A 271 0.37 18.82 3.14
CA LEU A 271 1.55 18.61 3.99
C LEU A 271 2.85 18.68 3.20
N ARG A 272 2.87 18.22 1.94
CA ARG A 272 4.03 18.35 1.05
C ARG A 272 4.36 19.80 0.72
N ARG A 273 3.36 20.68 0.65
CA ARG A 273 3.55 22.12 0.42
C ARG A 273 3.89 22.90 1.70
N SER A 274 3.68 22.31 2.88
CA SER A 274 4.04 22.94 4.15
C SER A 274 5.55 23.25 4.20
N SER A 275 5.91 24.46 4.62
CA SER A 275 7.29 24.86 4.90
C SER A 275 7.73 24.53 6.33
N LYS A 276 6.79 24.12 7.20
CA LYS A 276 7.02 23.89 8.62
C LYS A 276 6.87 22.41 8.95
N LEU A 277 7.85 21.90 9.68
CA LEU A 277 7.77 20.60 10.36
C LEU A 277 7.00 20.79 11.69
N PRO A 278 5.82 20.19 11.88
CA PRO A 278 5.08 20.26 13.14
C PRO A 278 5.78 19.47 14.25
N GLY A 279 5.61 19.84 15.51
CA GLY A 279 6.21 19.12 16.65
C GLY A 279 7.70 19.42 16.88
N GLY A 280 8.26 18.75 17.89
CA GLY A 280 9.67 18.86 18.25
C GLY A 280 10.53 17.90 17.42
N CYS A 281 11.54 18.41 16.74
CA CYS A 281 12.54 17.59 16.04
C CYS A 281 13.66 17.25 17.03
N ARG A 282 13.79 15.98 17.42
CA ARG A 282 14.86 15.55 18.36
C ARG A 282 16.24 15.48 17.69
N LEU A 283 16.31 15.48 16.36
CA LEU A 283 17.56 15.48 15.60
C LEU A 283 18.35 16.78 15.75
N ALA A 284 17.73 17.85 16.24
CA ALA A 284 18.39 19.13 16.50
C ALA A 284 18.84 19.30 17.96
N ARG A 285 18.90 18.22 18.75
CA ARG A 285 19.64 18.22 20.02
C ARG A 285 21.10 17.88 19.71
N LEU A 286 21.84 18.89 19.27
CA LEU A 286 23.29 18.94 19.48
C LEU A 286 23.54 19.16 20.98
#